data_AF-Q6EP57-F1
#
_entry.id   AF-Q6EP57-F1
#
_cell.length_a   1.000
_cell.length_b   1.000
_cell.length_c   1.000
_cell.angle_alpha   90.00
_cell.angle_beta   90.00
_cell.angle_gamma   90.00
#
_symmetry.space_group_name_H-M   'P 1'
#
loop_
_entity.id
_entity.type
_entity.pdbx_description
1 polymer ?
#
loop_
_entity_poly.entity_id
_entity_poly.type
_entity_poly.pdbx_seq_one_letter_code
_entity_poly.pdbx_strand_id
1 'polypeptide(L)'
;MATLAKHLILCSTATSSSSSASSPTSARRRGTASQADAAAAAGERHQRGGPQSATRRLAVAASTALAATAALSARRPAAPPPAMAAEAAAVPPPPPGPGTVPRWGTRSYVRERFFEPGLTAEEAAARIRQTAEGMRTLRPMLETMSWKYVLFYVRLKSKYLDLDLTTAMFGVPEARRADYVRVANELVDNMTEFDRFVRTPKVYESYLYYEKTLKSLDDVTEFLA
;
A
#
# COMPACT_ATOMS: atom_id res chain seq x y z
N MET A 1 28.91 31.02 -24.98
CA MET A 1 29.99 30.09 -24.58
C MET A 1 29.47 28.67 -24.61
N ALA A 2 29.47 28.09 -25.81
CA ALA A 2 29.05 26.72 -26.08
C ALA A 2 30.18 25.72 -25.76
N THR A 3 29.86 24.46 -25.48
CA THR A 3 30.25 23.24 -26.26
C THR A 3 30.07 21.97 -25.41
N LEU A 4 29.25 21.04 -25.93
CA LEU A 4 29.02 19.66 -25.49
C LEU A 4 29.92 18.70 -26.31
N ALA A 5 30.43 17.62 -25.70
CA ALA A 5 30.73 16.31 -26.35
C ALA A 5 31.19 15.30 -25.25
N LYS A 6 30.44 14.25 -24.88
CA LYS A 6 30.26 12.92 -25.51
C LYS A 6 31.56 12.16 -25.82
N HIS A 7 31.83 11.10 -25.05
CA HIS A 7 32.48 9.88 -25.54
C HIS A 7 31.91 8.63 -24.84
N LEU A 8 31.52 7.67 -25.68
CA LEU A 8 31.11 6.28 -25.42
C LEU A 8 32.29 5.41 -24.96
N ILE A 9 32.03 4.24 -24.36
CA ILE A 9 32.52 2.91 -24.80
C ILE A 9 31.89 1.80 -23.91
N LEU A 10 31.25 0.83 -24.58
CA LEU A 10 30.78 -0.47 -24.05
C LEU A 10 31.97 -1.40 -23.74
N CYS A 11 31.81 -2.32 -22.78
CA CYS A 11 32.32 -3.69 -22.92
C CYS A 11 31.61 -4.66 -21.95
N SER A 12 31.00 -5.70 -22.54
CA SER A 12 30.39 -6.86 -21.89
C SER A 12 31.42 -7.97 -21.70
N THR A 13 31.42 -8.66 -20.56
CA THR A 13 32.00 -10.01 -20.43
C THR A 13 31.21 -10.83 -19.40
N ALA A 14 30.49 -11.83 -19.88
CA ALA A 14 29.97 -12.94 -19.08
C ALA A 14 30.78 -14.18 -19.44
N THR A 15 31.40 -14.78 -18.42
CA THR A 15 32.28 -15.95 -18.53
C THR A 15 31.72 -17.04 -17.63
N SER A 16 31.28 -18.17 -18.20
CA SER A 16 31.47 -19.52 -17.62
C SER A 16 30.74 -20.58 -18.44
N SER A 17 31.52 -21.41 -19.13
CA SER A 17 31.11 -22.71 -19.66
C SER A 17 32.30 -23.66 -19.57
N SER A 18 32.14 -24.76 -18.83
CA SER A 18 33.05 -25.89 -18.74
C SER A 18 32.17 -27.16 -18.67
N SER A 19 32.13 -27.98 -19.73
CA SER A 19 32.83 -29.27 -19.86
C SER A 19 32.17 -30.41 -19.05
N SER A 20 31.92 -31.64 -19.47
CA SER A 20 32.00 -32.43 -20.73
C SER A 20 31.70 -33.90 -20.35
N ALA A 21 31.45 -34.78 -21.36
CA ALA A 21 31.43 -36.26 -21.34
C ALA A 21 30.06 -36.95 -21.07
N SER A 22 29.33 -37.42 -22.10
CA SER A 22 29.38 -38.76 -22.78
C SER A 22 28.60 -39.84 -22.00
N SER A 23 27.75 -40.75 -22.51
CA SER A 23 27.31 -41.23 -23.83
C SER A 23 26.12 -42.22 -23.59
N PRO A 24 25.43 -42.76 -24.62
CA PRO A 24 24.00 -43.14 -24.60
C PRO A 24 23.72 -44.65 -24.43
N THR A 25 22.44 -45.10 -24.48
CA THR A 25 21.86 -46.11 -25.43
C THR A 25 20.48 -46.67 -24.95
N SER A 26 19.61 -47.00 -25.92
CA SER A 26 18.38 -47.83 -25.88
C SER A 26 17.08 -47.17 -25.38
N ALA A 27 16.18 -46.66 -26.25
CA ALA A 27 15.33 -47.30 -27.27
C ALA A 27 14.16 -48.15 -26.72
N ARG A 28 12.93 -47.71 -27.09
CA ARG A 28 11.85 -48.49 -27.73
C ARG A 28 10.49 -48.59 -26.99
N ARG A 29 9.53 -47.83 -27.54
CA ARG A 29 8.12 -48.15 -27.92
C ARG A 29 7.06 -48.57 -26.86
N ARG A 30 5.99 -47.73 -26.83
CA ARG A 30 4.64 -47.95 -27.40
C ARG A 30 3.62 -48.83 -26.63
N GLY A 31 2.42 -48.27 -26.40
CA GLY A 31 1.13 -48.99 -26.24
C GLY A 31 0.28 -48.51 -25.05
N THR A 32 -0.62 -47.53 -25.23
CA THR A 32 -2.10 -47.67 -25.35
C THR A 32 -2.82 -48.22 -24.11
N ALA A 33 -3.51 -47.34 -23.38
CA ALA A 33 -4.48 -47.68 -22.34
C ALA A 33 -5.90 -47.38 -22.83
N SER A 34 -6.68 -48.43 -23.04
CA SER A 34 -8.15 -48.42 -23.11
C SER A 34 -8.59 -49.83 -22.73
N GLN A 35 -9.14 -49.98 -21.52
CA GLN A 35 -9.86 -51.18 -21.13
C GLN A 35 -11.15 -50.72 -20.45
N ALA A 36 -12.21 -50.67 -21.25
CA ALA A 36 -13.56 -50.83 -20.79
C ALA A 36 -13.80 -52.33 -20.73
N ASP A 37 -14.16 -52.86 -19.57
CA ASP A 37 -14.93 -54.10 -19.44
C ASP A 37 -15.44 -54.28 -18.01
N ALA A 38 -16.63 -54.88 -17.95
CA ALA A 38 -17.18 -55.69 -16.86
C ALA A 38 -18.05 -55.04 -15.76
N ALA A 39 -19.34 -55.41 -15.87
CA ALA A 39 -20.24 -55.90 -14.81
C ALA A 39 -20.90 -54.85 -13.90
N ALA A 40 -22.17 -54.49 -14.08
CA ALA A 40 -23.39 -55.31 -13.88
C ALA A 40 -23.58 -55.80 -12.44
N ALA A 41 -24.31 -55.02 -11.63
CA ALA A 41 -25.11 -55.52 -10.51
C ALA A 41 -26.21 -54.50 -10.17
N ALA A 42 -27.46 -54.92 -10.37
CA ALA A 42 -28.67 -54.22 -9.96
C ALA A 42 -28.88 -54.39 -8.44
N GLY A 43 -29.39 -53.35 -7.77
CA GLY A 43 -29.74 -53.36 -6.35
C GLY A 43 -30.68 -52.21 -6.02
N GLU A 44 -31.72 -52.50 -5.25
CA GLU A 44 -33.00 -51.80 -5.18
C GLU A 44 -33.07 -50.54 -4.29
N ARG A 45 -34.04 -49.70 -4.67
CA ARG A 45 -34.86 -48.73 -3.91
C ARG A 45 -34.90 -48.88 -2.37
N HIS A 46 -34.70 -47.77 -1.63
CA HIS A 46 -35.64 -47.28 -0.59
C HIS A 46 -35.24 -45.94 0.07
N GLN A 47 -36.25 -45.10 0.34
CA GLN A 47 -36.33 -44.00 1.36
C GLN A 47 -35.67 -42.65 0.98
N ARG A 48 -36.36 -41.52 0.74
CA ARG A 48 -37.53 -40.79 1.33
C ARG A 48 -37.18 -39.89 2.53
N GLY A 49 -37.28 -38.56 2.30
CA GLY A 49 -37.40 -37.48 3.31
C GLY A 49 -36.12 -36.66 3.48
N GLY A 50 -36.09 -35.31 3.45
CA GLY A 50 -37.08 -34.24 3.24
C GLY A 50 -36.32 -32.89 3.21
N PRO A 51 -36.95 -31.75 2.85
CA PRO A 51 -36.31 -30.44 2.93
C PRO A 51 -36.83 -29.66 4.15
N GLN A 52 -35.95 -29.22 5.06
CA GLN A 52 -36.34 -28.31 6.15
C GLN A 52 -35.25 -27.27 6.47
N SER A 53 -35.67 -26.00 6.38
CA SER A 53 -35.39 -24.89 7.28
C SER A 53 -33.95 -24.37 7.45
N ALA A 54 -33.74 -23.11 7.08
CA ALA A 54 -33.45 -22.05 8.08
C ALA A 54 -33.38 -20.65 7.43
N THR A 55 -34.49 -19.91 7.57
CA THR A 55 -34.56 -18.47 7.37
C THR A 55 -33.96 -17.76 8.58
N ARG A 56 -33.02 -16.82 8.41
CA ARG A 56 -32.70 -15.79 9.41
C ARG A 56 -32.69 -14.42 8.75
N ARG A 57 -33.80 -13.70 8.90
CA ARG A 57 -33.88 -12.24 8.76
C ARG A 57 -33.54 -11.64 10.12
N LEU A 58 -32.58 -10.71 10.15
CA LEU A 58 -32.38 -9.79 11.26
C LEU A 58 -32.67 -8.38 10.75
N ALA A 59 -33.79 -7.84 11.20
CA ALA A 59 -34.08 -6.40 11.16
C ALA A 59 -33.71 -5.84 12.53
N VAL A 60 -32.84 -4.83 12.56
CA VAL A 60 -32.55 -4.05 13.76
C VAL A 60 -33.31 -2.74 13.66
N ALA A 61 -34.10 -2.50 14.71
CA ALA A 61 -35.03 -1.41 14.88
C ALA A 61 -34.34 -0.08 15.25
N ALA A 62 -35.10 0.98 15.01
CA ALA A 62 -34.78 2.39 15.17
C ALA A 62 -34.57 2.84 16.63
N SER A 63 -33.83 3.94 16.81
CA SER A 63 -33.93 4.79 17.98
C SER A 63 -33.79 6.28 17.63
N THR A 64 -34.84 7.01 18.03
CA THR A 64 -34.88 8.38 18.59
C THR A 64 -34.55 9.58 17.69
N ALA A 65 -35.63 10.27 17.34
CA ALA A 65 -35.67 11.68 16.97
C ALA A 65 -35.37 12.59 18.18
N LEU A 66 -34.75 13.75 17.92
CA LEU A 66 -34.84 14.93 18.78
C LEU A 66 -35.19 16.13 17.90
N ALA A 67 -36.45 16.57 18.01
CA ALA A 67 -36.92 17.86 17.50
C ALA A 67 -36.74 18.90 18.62
N ALA A 68 -36.06 20.01 18.34
CA ALA A 68 -36.09 21.20 19.18
C ALA A 68 -36.40 22.41 18.30
N THR A 69 -37.44 23.07 18.74
CA THR A 69 -38.25 24.13 18.13
C THR A 69 -37.60 25.51 18.20
N ALA A 70 -38.21 26.39 17.43
CA ALA A 70 -38.54 27.77 17.78
C ALA A 70 -37.76 28.85 17.03
N ALA A 71 -38.56 29.55 16.23
CA ALA A 71 -38.25 30.79 15.55
C ALA A 71 -37.71 31.85 16.52
N LEU A 72 -36.62 32.51 16.10
CA LEU A 72 -36.29 33.84 16.58
C LEU A 72 -36.52 34.83 15.44
N SER A 73 -37.48 35.69 15.70
CA SER A 73 -37.97 36.75 14.84
C SER A 73 -36.89 37.75 14.45
N ALA A 74 -37.00 38.19 13.19
CA ALA A 74 -36.91 39.59 12.78
C ALA A 74 -35.86 40.47 13.50
N ARG A 75 -34.66 40.55 12.92
CA ARG A 75 -33.89 41.80 12.90
C ARG A 75 -33.11 41.90 11.59
N ARG A 76 -33.73 42.58 10.63
CA ARG A 76 -33.10 43.04 9.39
C ARG A 76 -32.03 44.08 9.77
N PRO A 77 -30.73 43.85 9.50
CA PRO A 77 -29.75 44.91 9.61
C PRO A 77 -29.93 45.87 8.42
N ALA A 78 -29.85 47.16 8.70
CA ALA A 78 -29.85 48.21 7.69
C ALA A 78 -28.60 48.05 6.79
N ALA A 79 -28.78 48.28 5.49
CA ALA A 79 -27.69 48.28 4.53
C ALA A 79 -26.67 49.39 4.89
N PRO A 80 -25.37 49.08 4.95
CA PRO A 80 -24.35 50.11 5.13
C PRO A 80 -24.30 51.01 3.89
N PRO A 81 -24.04 52.32 4.07
CA PRO A 81 -23.86 53.25 2.95
C PRO A 81 -22.65 52.83 2.10
N PRO A 82 -22.70 53.03 0.77
CA PRO A 82 -21.69 52.55 -0.18
C PRO A 82 -20.29 53.17 -0.01
N ALA A 83 -20.08 54.09 0.94
CA ALA A 83 -18.77 54.69 1.19
C ALA A 83 -17.87 53.86 2.12
N MET A 84 -18.42 52.97 2.96
CA MET A 84 -17.63 52.19 3.95
C MET A 84 -17.24 50.79 3.45
N ALA A 85 -17.81 50.33 2.33
CA ALA A 85 -17.49 49.02 1.77
C ALA A 85 -16.10 48.94 1.12
N ALA A 86 -15.45 50.08 0.86
CA ALA A 86 -14.16 50.13 0.19
C ALA A 86 -12.97 49.77 1.10
N GLU A 87 -13.09 49.90 2.42
CA GLU A 87 -11.93 49.73 3.32
C GLU A 87 -11.81 48.31 3.90
N ALA A 88 -12.87 47.50 3.86
CA ALA A 88 -12.81 46.09 4.26
C ALA A 88 -12.14 45.18 3.21
N ALA A 89 -11.84 45.70 2.01
CA ALA A 89 -11.28 44.94 0.91
C ALA A 89 -9.75 44.77 0.97
N ALA A 90 -9.07 45.35 1.96
CA ALA A 90 -7.61 45.38 2.04
C ALA A 90 -6.97 44.31 2.95
N VAL A 91 -7.75 43.40 3.55
CA VAL A 91 -7.18 42.28 4.31
C VAL A 91 -6.81 41.15 3.34
N PRO A 92 -5.51 40.87 3.08
CA PRO A 92 -5.12 39.71 2.30
C PRO A 92 -5.66 38.45 3.00
N PRO A 93 -6.19 37.46 2.25
CA PRO A 93 -6.60 36.20 2.86
C PRO A 93 -5.40 35.62 3.63
N PRO A 94 -5.62 35.08 4.85
CA PRO A 94 -4.53 34.49 5.61
C PRO A 94 -3.84 33.41 4.75
N PRO A 95 -2.50 33.33 4.76
CA PRO A 95 -1.81 32.26 4.07
C PRO A 95 -2.42 30.92 4.53
N PRO A 96 -2.66 29.96 3.61
CA PRO A 96 -3.21 28.67 3.99
C PRO A 96 -2.28 28.08 5.05
N GLY A 97 -2.81 27.92 6.27
CA GLY A 97 -2.09 27.26 7.34
C GLY A 97 -1.73 25.84 6.90
N PRO A 98 -0.58 25.30 7.36
CA PRO A 98 -0.24 23.89 7.11
C PRO A 98 -1.42 23.04 7.60
N GLY A 99 -2.09 22.33 6.68
CA GLY A 99 -3.26 21.50 6.99
C GLY A 99 -4.60 21.93 6.39
N THR A 100 -4.72 23.09 5.73
CA THR A 100 -5.89 23.35 4.86
C THR A 100 -5.69 22.65 3.51
N VAL A 101 -6.02 21.36 3.45
CA VAL A 101 -6.18 20.65 2.18
C VAL A 101 -7.38 21.26 1.45
N PRO A 102 -7.21 21.88 0.27
CA PRO A 102 -8.35 22.40 -0.46
C PRO A 102 -9.29 21.24 -0.81
N ARG A 103 -10.61 21.46 -0.68
CA ARG A 103 -11.64 20.49 -1.07
C ARG A 103 -11.73 20.43 -2.60
N TRP A 104 -10.78 19.75 -3.22
CA TRP A 104 -10.68 19.54 -4.65
C TRP A 104 -11.82 18.62 -5.12
N GLY A 105 -12.67 19.10 -6.03
CA GLY A 105 -13.67 18.27 -6.72
C GLY A 105 -13.02 17.34 -7.76
N THR A 106 -13.76 16.34 -8.26
CA THR A 106 -13.27 15.22 -9.10
C THR A 106 -12.45 15.59 -10.35
N ARG A 107 -12.45 16.87 -10.79
CA ARG A 107 -11.83 17.31 -12.05
C ARG A 107 -10.47 18.00 -11.88
N SER A 108 -10.13 18.54 -10.72
CA SER A 108 -8.80 19.14 -10.51
C SER A 108 -7.69 18.08 -10.39
N TYR A 109 -8.06 16.86 -10.00
CA TYR A 109 -7.17 15.69 -9.89
C TYR A 109 -6.40 15.32 -11.16
N VAL A 110 -6.89 15.72 -12.34
CA VAL A 110 -6.29 15.35 -13.62
C VAL A 110 -5.22 16.36 -14.07
N ARG A 111 -5.26 17.58 -13.55
CA ARG A 111 -4.46 18.71 -14.05
C ARG A 111 -3.29 19.07 -13.11
N GLU A 112 -3.41 18.72 -11.84
CA GLU A 112 -2.35 18.81 -10.83
C GLU A 112 -1.83 17.40 -10.59
N ARG A 113 -0.51 17.24 -10.45
CA ARG A 113 0.16 15.92 -10.43
C ARG A 113 -0.49 15.01 -9.38
N PHE A 114 -1.32 14.10 -9.89
CA PHE A 114 -2.17 13.11 -9.24
C PHE A 114 -1.82 12.74 -7.78
N PHE A 115 -2.62 13.29 -6.85
CA PHE A 115 -2.95 12.76 -5.51
C PHE A 115 -1.82 12.51 -4.49
N GLU A 116 -0.77 13.32 -4.48
CA GLU A 116 0.16 13.34 -3.34
C GLU A 116 -0.09 14.63 -2.55
N PRO A 117 -0.61 14.58 -1.31
CA PRO A 117 -0.72 15.79 -0.51
C PRO A 117 0.70 16.31 -0.25
N GLY A 118 0.87 17.62 -0.23
CA GLY A 118 2.08 18.21 0.34
C GLY A 118 2.06 17.94 1.84
N LEU A 119 2.61 16.81 2.28
CA LEU A 119 2.72 16.48 3.70
C LEU A 119 3.78 17.36 4.34
N THR A 120 3.53 17.77 5.58
CA THR A 120 4.60 18.31 6.42
C THR A 120 5.55 17.19 6.86
N ALA A 121 6.76 17.54 7.30
CA ALA A 121 7.73 16.54 7.76
C ALA A 121 7.19 15.71 8.95
N GLU A 122 6.40 16.33 9.82
CA GLU A 122 5.76 15.67 10.97
C GLU A 122 4.64 14.70 10.54
N GLU A 123 3.82 15.09 9.55
CA GLU A 123 2.79 14.22 8.99
C GLU A 123 3.40 13.01 8.27
N ALA A 124 4.50 13.21 7.53
CA ALA A 124 5.24 12.13 6.89
C ALA A 124 5.79 11.16 7.93
N ALA A 125 6.38 11.67 9.03
CA ALA A 125 6.83 10.84 10.14
C ALA A 125 5.70 10.05 10.80
N ALA A 126 4.51 10.65 10.97
CA ALA A 126 3.33 9.95 11.47
C ALA A 126 2.88 8.82 10.53
N ARG A 127 2.93 9.03 9.21
CA ARG A 127 2.58 7.99 8.21
C ARG A 127 3.59 6.83 8.19
N ILE A 128 4.88 7.12 8.44
CA ILE A 128 5.92 6.10 8.62
C ILE A 128 5.64 5.26 9.88
N ARG A 129 5.32 5.90 11.01
CA ARG A 129 4.95 5.19 12.26
C ARG A 129 3.72 4.30 12.09
N GLN A 130 2.69 4.81 11.41
CA GLN A 130 1.51 4.00 11.06
C GLN A 130 1.86 2.81 10.17
N THR A 131 2.82 2.98 9.26
CA THR A 131 3.32 1.90 8.42
C THR A 131 4.05 0.85 9.26
N ALA A 132 4.82 1.27 10.28
CA ALA A 132 5.47 0.38 11.24
C ALA A 132 4.47 -0.43 12.07
N GLU A 133 3.44 0.21 12.59
CA GLU A 133 2.36 -0.47 13.30
C GLU A 133 1.66 -1.49 12.40
N GLY A 134 1.27 -1.09 11.20
CA GLY A 134 0.58 -2.00 10.29
C GLY A 134 1.49 -3.14 9.78
N MET A 135 2.80 -2.93 9.64
CA MET A 135 3.75 -4.02 9.37
C MET A 135 3.74 -5.06 10.49
N ARG A 136 3.71 -4.64 11.76
CA ARG A 136 3.61 -5.58 12.91
C ARG A 136 2.33 -6.42 12.86
N THR A 137 1.23 -5.86 12.34
CA THR A 137 -0.04 -6.60 12.18
C THR A 137 0.02 -7.69 11.09
N LEU A 138 1.04 -7.69 10.21
CA LEU A 138 1.19 -8.72 9.17
C LEU A 138 1.74 -10.05 9.70
N ARG A 139 2.35 -10.08 10.89
CA ARG A 139 2.92 -11.31 11.46
C ARG A 139 1.97 -12.52 11.40
N PRO A 140 0.74 -12.46 11.95
CA PRO A 140 -0.20 -13.58 11.86
C PRO A 140 -0.62 -13.90 10.40
N MET A 141 -0.58 -12.93 9.50
CA MET A 141 -0.90 -13.13 8.08
C MET A 141 0.17 -13.94 7.35
N LEU A 142 1.44 -13.73 7.71
CA LEU A 142 2.55 -14.58 7.25
C LEU A 142 2.46 -16.00 7.82
N GLU A 143 2.03 -16.14 9.08
CA GLU A 143 1.89 -17.45 9.77
C GLU A 143 0.76 -18.29 9.16
N THR A 144 -0.35 -17.62 8.82
CA THR A 144 -1.51 -18.24 8.15
C THR A 144 -1.33 -18.40 6.64
N MET A 145 -0.14 -18.12 6.10
CA MET A 145 0.17 -18.27 4.66
C MET A 145 -0.77 -17.46 3.76
N SER A 146 -1.23 -16.31 4.24
CA SER A 146 -2.21 -15.45 3.55
C SER A 146 -1.53 -14.51 2.55
N TRP A 147 -0.68 -15.06 1.69
CA TRP A 147 0.27 -14.37 0.79
C TRP A 147 -0.34 -13.22 -0.01
N LYS A 148 -1.57 -13.40 -0.51
CA LYS A 148 -2.27 -12.40 -1.30
C LYS A 148 -2.52 -11.11 -0.51
N TYR A 149 -2.86 -11.20 0.77
CA TYR A 149 -3.10 -10.03 1.63
C TYR A 149 -1.80 -9.32 1.95
N VAL A 150 -0.76 -10.08 2.32
CA VAL A 150 0.58 -9.55 2.58
C VAL A 150 1.11 -8.80 1.35
N LEU A 151 1.00 -9.40 0.15
CA LEU A 151 1.45 -8.79 -1.10
C LEU A 151 0.75 -7.46 -1.38
N PHE A 152 -0.58 -7.40 -1.21
CA PHE A 152 -1.32 -6.15 -1.42
C PHE A 152 -0.93 -5.07 -0.41
N TYR A 153 -0.76 -5.45 0.85
CA TYR A 153 -0.39 -4.51 1.90
C TYR A 153 0.99 -3.90 1.66
N VAL A 154 2.00 -4.76 1.42
CA VAL A 154 3.38 -4.34 1.14
C VAL A 154 3.40 -3.36 -0.03
N ARG A 155 2.75 -3.71 -1.14
CA ARG A 155 2.69 -2.83 -2.32
C ARG A 155 2.00 -1.51 -2.06
N LEU A 156 0.89 -1.51 -1.31
CA LEU A 156 0.17 -0.28 -0.99
C LEU A 156 1.07 0.68 -0.19
N LYS A 157 1.81 0.15 0.79
CA LYS A 157 2.70 0.96 1.64
C LYS A 157 3.98 1.38 0.93
N SER A 158 4.62 0.49 0.16
CA SER A 158 5.81 0.81 -0.64
C SER A 158 5.57 1.98 -1.59
N LYS A 159 4.37 2.13 -2.15
CA LYS A 159 4.08 3.19 -3.13
C LYS A 159 4.25 4.61 -2.59
N TYR A 160 4.01 4.82 -1.29
CA TYR A 160 4.10 6.15 -0.67
C TYR A 160 5.34 6.32 0.21
N LEU A 161 6.03 5.21 0.52
CA LEU A 161 7.14 5.19 1.46
C LEU A 161 8.33 6.04 0.98
N ASP A 162 8.66 6.01 -0.31
CA ASP A 162 9.77 6.80 -0.86
C ASP A 162 9.54 8.32 -0.68
N LEU A 163 8.31 8.75 -0.93
CA LEU A 163 7.90 10.15 -0.73
C LEU A 163 7.91 10.52 0.75
N ASP A 164 7.44 9.61 1.61
CA ASP A 164 7.47 9.81 3.07
C ASP A 164 8.89 9.99 3.59
N LEU A 165 9.80 9.10 3.19
CA LEU A 165 11.18 9.11 3.66
C LEU A 165 11.90 10.39 3.21
N THR A 166 11.67 10.83 1.97
CA THR A 166 12.25 12.07 1.45
C THR A 166 11.65 13.32 2.11
N THR A 167 10.36 13.32 2.43
CA THR A 167 9.68 14.44 3.12
C THR A 167 10.06 14.51 4.60
N ALA A 168 10.14 13.36 5.28
CA ALA A 168 10.52 13.28 6.69
C ALA A 168 11.99 13.68 6.94
N MET A 169 12.86 13.53 5.92
CA MET A 169 14.26 13.97 5.98
C MET A 169 14.41 15.46 6.36
N PHE A 170 13.44 16.31 6.00
CA PHE A 170 13.49 17.74 6.36
C PHE A 170 13.39 18.00 7.87
N GLY A 171 12.79 17.08 8.63
CA GLY A 171 12.71 17.16 10.10
C GLY A 171 13.96 16.67 10.83
N VAL A 172 14.85 15.95 10.15
CA VAL A 172 16.06 15.35 10.76
C VAL A 172 17.20 16.38 10.82
N PRO A 173 17.94 16.49 11.95
CA PRO A 173 19.11 17.35 12.07
C PRO A 173 20.18 17.03 11.03
N GLU A 174 20.82 18.04 10.44
CA GLU A 174 21.79 17.88 9.34
C GLU A 174 22.90 16.87 9.64
N ALA A 175 23.39 16.86 10.89
CA ALA A 175 24.45 15.96 11.34
C ALA A 175 24.09 14.47 11.22
N ARG A 176 22.80 14.10 11.28
CA ARG A 176 22.33 12.70 11.23
C ARG A 176 21.72 12.30 9.88
N ARG A 177 21.63 13.23 8.92
CA ARG A 177 20.97 12.98 7.63
C ARG A 177 21.64 11.86 6.83
N ALA A 178 22.96 11.75 6.88
CA ALA A 178 23.69 10.70 6.18
C ALA A 178 23.34 9.30 6.71
N ASP A 179 23.26 9.13 8.03
CA ASP A 179 22.85 7.87 8.65
C ASP A 179 21.38 7.56 8.37
N TYR A 180 20.50 8.57 8.44
CA TYR A 180 19.09 8.43 8.06
C TYR A 180 18.94 7.92 6.62
N VAL A 181 19.65 8.53 5.65
CA VAL A 181 19.58 8.12 4.24
C VAL A 181 20.08 6.68 4.06
N ARG A 182 21.13 6.27 4.78
CA ARG A 182 21.62 4.88 4.74
C ARG A 182 20.54 3.90 5.19
N VAL A 183 19.93 4.15 6.35
CA VAL A 183 18.88 3.28 6.91
C VAL A 183 17.60 3.31 6.05
N ALA A 184 17.24 4.49 5.52
CA ALA A 184 16.09 4.63 4.62
C ALA A 184 16.28 3.83 3.32
N ASN A 185 17.47 3.83 2.73
CA ASN A 185 17.77 3.00 1.56
C ASN A 185 17.71 1.50 1.90
N GLU A 186 18.26 1.10 3.05
CA GLU A 186 18.18 -0.29 3.53
C GLU A 186 16.72 -0.74 3.73
N LEU A 187 15.85 0.13 4.26
CA LEU A 187 14.42 -0.15 4.40
C LEU A 187 13.74 -0.38 3.04
N VAL A 188 14.01 0.47 2.05
CA VAL A 188 13.43 0.33 0.69
C VAL A 188 13.93 -0.95 0.00
N ASP A 189 15.20 -1.30 0.17
CA ASP A 189 15.78 -2.55 -0.33
C ASP A 189 15.15 -3.77 0.36
N ASN A 190 15.01 -3.74 1.69
CA ASN A 190 14.37 -4.80 2.46
C ASN A 190 12.89 -5.00 2.05
N MET A 191 12.14 -3.91 1.84
CA MET A 191 10.76 -3.96 1.35
C MET A 191 10.67 -4.56 -0.07
N THR A 192 11.63 -4.25 -0.93
CA THR A 192 11.70 -4.77 -2.30
C THR A 192 11.97 -6.28 -2.32
N GLU A 193 12.94 -6.75 -1.54
CA GLU A 193 13.21 -8.18 -1.40
C GLU A 193 12.04 -8.89 -0.67
N PHE A 194 11.39 -8.24 0.29
CA PHE A 194 10.19 -8.79 0.92
C PHE A 194 9.04 -8.99 -0.08
N ASP A 195 8.72 -8.02 -0.95
CA ASP A 195 7.73 -8.20 -2.03
C ASP A 195 8.11 -9.37 -2.95
N ARG A 196 9.40 -9.52 -3.26
CA ARG A 196 9.91 -10.60 -4.10
C ARG A 196 9.65 -11.98 -3.48
N PHE A 197 9.98 -12.18 -2.20
CA PHE A 197 9.79 -13.46 -1.52
C PHE A 197 8.32 -13.74 -1.17
N VAL A 198 7.50 -12.72 -0.94
CA VAL A 198 6.05 -12.88 -0.78
C VAL A 198 5.40 -13.27 -2.11
N ARG A 199 5.91 -12.76 -3.25
CA ARG A 199 5.43 -13.11 -4.59
C ARG A 199 5.72 -14.57 -4.95
N THR A 200 6.90 -15.08 -4.58
CA THR A 200 7.26 -16.50 -4.73
C THR A 200 7.27 -17.14 -3.35
N PRO A 201 6.16 -17.74 -2.87
CA PRO A 201 5.87 -17.99 -1.44
C PRO A 201 6.92 -18.85 -0.74
N LYS A 202 8.02 -18.20 -0.40
CA LYS A 202 9.23 -18.75 0.21
C LYS A 202 9.15 -18.38 1.68
N VAL A 203 8.65 -19.31 2.48
CA VAL A 203 8.29 -19.07 3.87
C VAL A 203 9.45 -18.47 4.64
N TYR A 204 10.59 -19.16 4.64
CA TYR A 204 11.76 -18.77 5.42
C TYR A 204 12.33 -17.40 5.01
N GLU A 205 12.54 -17.20 3.70
CA GLU A 205 13.08 -15.94 3.19
C GLU A 205 12.10 -14.78 3.41
N SER A 206 10.79 -15.00 3.28
CA SER A 206 9.78 -13.97 3.56
C SER A 206 9.84 -13.52 5.02
N TYR A 207 9.94 -14.46 5.98
CA TYR A 207 10.10 -14.12 7.39
C TYR A 207 11.40 -13.39 7.68
N LEU A 208 12.50 -13.82 7.07
CA LEU A 208 13.79 -13.16 7.26
C LEU A 208 13.74 -11.69 6.84
N TYR A 209 13.16 -11.41 5.66
CA TYR A 209 13.05 -10.04 5.16
C TYR A 209 11.96 -9.23 5.87
N TYR A 210 10.90 -9.87 6.35
CA TYR A 210 9.91 -9.25 7.23
C TYR A 210 10.56 -8.70 8.51
N GLU A 211 11.36 -9.53 9.21
CA GLU A 211 12.06 -9.12 10.44
C GLU A 211 13.10 -8.03 10.17
N LYS A 212 13.84 -8.12 9.05
CA LYS A 212 14.76 -7.05 8.63
C LYS A 212 14.03 -5.75 8.35
N THR A 213 12.90 -5.81 7.65
CA THR A 213 12.06 -4.64 7.35
C THR A 213 11.60 -3.97 8.63
N LEU A 214 11.08 -4.75 9.60
CA LEU A 214 10.68 -4.22 10.91
C LEU A 214 11.82 -3.50 11.63
N LYS A 215 13.01 -4.10 11.66
CA LYS A 215 14.19 -3.48 12.28
C LYS A 215 14.56 -2.16 11.60
N SER A 216 14.70 -2.16 10.27
CA SER A 216 15.04 -0.95 9.52
C SER A 216 13.98 0.15 9.66
N LEU A 217 12.71 -0.23 9.83
CA LEU A 217 11.62 0.72 10.02
C LEU A 217 11.65 1.32 11.43
N ASP A 218 11.97 0.52 12.44
CA ASP A 218 12.18 0.99 13.81
C ASP A 218 13.39 1.93 13.91
N ASP A 219 14.49 1.59 13.24
CA ASP A 219 15.68 2.45 13.12
C ASP A 219 15.33 3.81 12.47
N VAL A 220 14.55 3.81 11.38
CA VAL A 220 14.04 5.05 10.76
C VAL A 220 13.19 5.85 11.74
N THR A 221 12.30 5.20 12.50
CA THR A 221 11.44 5.91 13.47
C THR A 221 12.22 6.53 14.62
N GLU A 222 13.37 5.96 15.00
CA GLU A 222 14.27 6.52 16.02
C GLU A 222 14.88 7.87 15.58
N PHE A 223 15.19 8.03 14.28
CA PHE A 223 15.66 9.32 13.75
C PHE A 223 14.58 10.40 13.71
N LEU A 224 13.30 10.01 13.75
CA LEU A 224 12.13 10.89 13.63
C LEU A 224 11.44 11.15 14.98
N ALA A 225 11.99 10.64 16.08
CA ALA A 225 11.51 10.86 17.44
C ALA A 225 12.19 12.08 18.07
#